data_AF-A0AB38FD03-F1
#
_entry.id   AF-A0AB38FD03-F1
#
_cell.length_a   1.000
_cell.length_b   1.000
_cell.length_c   1.000
_cell.angle_alpha   90.00
_cell.angle_beta   90.00
_cell.angle_gamma   90.00
#
_symmetry.space_group_name_H-M   'P 1'
#
loop_
_entity.id
_entity.type
_entity.pdbx_description
1 polymer ?
#
loop_
_entity_poly.entity_id
_entity_poly.type
_entity_poly.pdbx_seq_one_letter_code
_entity_poly.pdbx_strand_id
1 'polypeptide(L)' 'MKVEADLDLCQGHAVCEMEAPDVFVVPKHGKVEILDTDPPENLRAEVESAVRFCPTQALRILADDDSEGDS' A
#
# COMPACT_ATOMS: atom_id res chain seq x y z
N MET A 1 2.11 10.93 -0.22
CA MET A 1 2.98 9.76 -0.53
C MET A 1 2.12 8.78 -1.29
N LYS A 2 2.59 8.17 -2.38
CA LYS A 2 1.70 7.40 -3.24
C LYS A 2 1.88 5.90 -3.06
N VAL A 3 0.77 5.14 -3.04
CA VAL A 3 0.80 3.69 -2.90
C VAL A 3 0.17 3.00 -4.10
N GLU A 4 0.77 1.88 -4.51
CA GLU A 4 0.29 1.03 -5.61
C GLU A 4 0.26 -0.45 -5.19
N ALA A 5 -0.64 -1.20 -5.83
CA ALA A 5 -0.79 -2.63 -5.65
C ALA A 5 -0.65 -3.37 -6.98
N ASP A 6 0.27 -4.32 -7.03
CA ASP A 6 0.38 -5.30 -8.11
C ASP A 6 -0.63 -6.42 -7.87
N LEU A 7 -1.74 -6.35 -8.61
CA LEU A 7 -2.80 -7.35 -8.48
C LEU A 7 -2.37 -8.71 -9.05
N ASP A 8 -1.40 -8.80 -9.97
CA ASP A 8 -0.93 -10.11 -10.45
C ASP A 8 -0.18 -10.87 -9.36
N LEU A 9 0.57 -10.17 -8.50
CA LEU A 9 1.22 -10.75 -7.33
C LEU A 9 0.28 -10.96 -6.14
N CYS A 10 -0.74 -10.11 -5.98
CA CYS A 10 -1.65 -10.18 -4.85
C CYS A 10 -2.46 -11.49 -4.83
N GLN A 11 -2.34 -12.23 -3.72
CA GLN A 11 -3.08 -13.49 -3.48
C GLN A 11 -4.20 -13.34 -2.44
N GLY A 12 -4.55 -12.12 -2.01
CA GLY A 12 -5.70 -11.90 -1.11
C GLY A 12 -5.48 -12.31 0.35
N HIS A 13 -4.26 -12.24 0.87
CA HIS A 13 -3.94 -12.62 2.27
C HIS A 13 -4.48 -11.65 3.35
N ALA A 14 -5.03 -10.51 2.96
CA ALA A 14 -5.58 -9.48 3.86
C ALA A 14 -4.63 -8.89 4.92
N VAL A 15 -3.30 -9.13 4.82
CA VAL A 15 -2.32 -8.55 5.77
C VAL A 15 -2.31 -7.02 5.71
N CYS A 16 -2.41 -6.44 4.52
CA CYS A 16 -2.44 -5.00 4.35
C CYS A 16 -3.67 -4.32 4.98
N GLU A 17 -4.83 -4.99 4.96
CA GLU A 17 -6.04 -4.52 5.63
C GLU A 17 -5.92 -4.62 7.16
N MET A 18 -5.18 -5.60 7.68
CA MET A 18 -4.90 -5.69 9.12
C MET A 18 -3.95 -4.59 9.60
N GLU A 19 -2.93 -4.25 8.82
CA GLU A 19 -1.92 -3.25 9.17
C GLU A 19 -2.42 -1.81 8.93
N ALA A 20 -3.22 -1.58 7.89
CA ALA A 20 -3.73 -0.25 7.52
C ALA A 20 -5.17 -0.35 6.96
N PRO A 21 -6.17 -0.63 7.81
CA PRO A 21 -7.57 -0.83 7.40
C PRO A 21 -8.22 0.42 6.80
N ASP A 22 -7.72 1.60 7.14
CA ASP A 22 -8.19 2.88 6.60
C ASP A 22 -7.70 3.13 5.16
N VAL A 23 -6.70 2.37 4.68
CA VAL A 23 -6.08 2.55 3.36
C VAL A 23 -6.34 1.37 2.43
N PHE A 24 -6.43 0.15 2.97
CA PHE A 24 -6.61 -1.07 2.18
C PHE A 24 -7.82 -1.86 2.64
N VAL A 25 -8.55 -2.42 1.68
CA VAL A 25 -9.61 -3.41 1.94
C VAL A 25 -9.37 -4.64 1.08
N VAL A 26 -9.60 -5.83 1.63
CA VAL A 26 -9.54 -7.09 0.89
C VAL A 26 -10.89 -7.80 0.99
N PRO A 27 -11.68 -7.90 -0.09
CA PRO A 27 -12.92 -8.62 -0.06
C PRO A 27 -12.67 -10.13 0.16
N LYS A 28 -13.65 -10.80 0.79
CA LYS A 28 -13.57 -12.22 1.19
C LYS A 28 -13.10 -13.20 0.10
N HIS A 29 -13.34 -12.88 -1.17
CA HIS A 29 -12.86 -13.64 -2.32
C HIS A 29 -12.30 -12.70 -3.40
N GLY A 30 -11.28 -11.92 -3.06
CA GLY A 30 -10.63 -11.06 -4.04
C GLY A 30 -9.23 -10.63 -3.64
N LYS A 31 -8.77 -9.58 -4.31
CA LYS A 31 -7.44 -8.98 -4.14
C LYS A 31 -7.60 -7.64 -3.44
N VAL A 32 -6.48 -7.08 -2.99
CA VAL A 32 -6.48 -5.78 -2.33
C VAL A 32 -7.08 -4.68 -3.21
N GLU A 33 -7.91 -3.86 -2.61
CA GLU A 33 -8.41 -2.60 -3.15
C GLU A 33 -7.82 -1.46 -2.29
N ILE A 34 -7.27 -0.45 -2.94
CA ILE A 34 -6.71 0.74 -2.27
C ILE A 34 -7.84 1.77 -2.15
N LEU A 35 -8.22 2.10 -0.91
CA LEU A 35 -9.24 3.10 -0.61
C LEU A 35 -8.73 4.52 -0.83
N ASP A 36 -7.47 4.76 -0.44
CA ASP A 36 -6.78 6.03 -0.63
C ASP A 36 -5.39 5.79 -1.20
N THR A 37 -5.16 6.26 -2.43
CA THR A 37 -3.88 6.13 -3.12
C THR A 37 -2.82 7.12 -2.65
N ASP A 38 -3.24 8.18 -1.96
CA ASP A 38 -2.34 9.19 -1.36
C ASP A 38 -2.72 9.41 0.12
N PRO A 39 -2.50 8.39 0.96
CA PRO A 39 -2.91 8.46 2.35
C PRO A 39 -2.09 9.54 3.10
N PRO A 40 -2.73 10.26 4.04
CA PRO A 40 -2.09 11.32 4.79
C PRO A 40 -0.93 10.81 5.66
N GLU A 41 -0.05 11.74 6.04
CA GLU A 41 1.22 11.43 6.72
C GLU A 41 1.06 10.68 8.04
N ASN A 42 -0.09 10.83 8.72
CA ASN A 42 -0.38 10.11 9.95
C ASN A 42 -0.58 8.60 9.73
N LEU A 43 -1.04 8.18 8.54
CA LEU A 43 -1.19 6.76 8.17
C LEU A 43 0.10 6.18 7.58
N ARG A 44 1.17 6.98 7.48
CA ARG A 44 2.41 6.57 6.83
C ARG A 44 3.02 5.32 7.44
N ALA A 45 3.13 5.28 8.77
CA ALA A 45 3.72 4.15 9.47
C ALA A 45 2.92 2.84 9.26
N GLU A 46 1.58 2.95 9.17
CA GLU A 46 0.67 1.83 8.94
C GLU A 46 0.84 1.29 7.51
N VAL A 47 0.87 2.19 6.52
CA VAL A 47 1.11 1.82 5.11
C VAL A 47 2.51 1.22 4.90
N GLU A 48 3.53 1.79 5.53
CA GLU A 48 4.90 1.24 5.51
C GLU A 48 4.94 -0.18 6.10
N SER A 49 4.17 -0.43 7.18
CA SER A 49 4.03 -1.75 7.78
C SER A 49 3.27 -2.72 6.87
N ALA A 50 2.16 -2.29 6.26
CA ALA A 50 1.39 -3.07 5.29
C ALA A 50 2.25 -3.52 4.10
N VAL A 51 3.09 -2.62 3.57
CA VAL A 51 4.03 -2.95 2.48
C VAL A 51 5.10 -3.93 2.96
N ARG A 52 5.66 -3.72 4.15
CA ARG A 52 6.71 -4.57 4.72
C ARG A 52 6.24 -5.99 5.02
N PHE A 53 5.02 -6.14 5.54
CA PHE A 53 4.47 -7.43 5.94
C PHE A 53 3.71 -8.14 4.81
N CYS A 54 3.57 -7.53 3.64
CA CYS A 54 2.95 -8.16 2.48
C CYS A 54 3.74 -9.43 2.08
N PRO A 55 3.17 -10.64 2.23
CA PRO A 55 3.91 -11.89 2.01
C PRO A 55 4.29 -12.13 0.54
N THR A 56 3.61 -11.44 -0.37
CA THR A 56 3.80 -11.55 -1.82
C THR A 56 4.50 -10.34 -2.40
N GLN A 57 4.88 -9.36 -1.56
CA GLN A 57 5.47 -8.09 -1.96
C GLN A 57 4.66 -7.36 -3.06
N ALA A 58 3.33 -7.51 -3.01
CA ALA A 58 2.41 -6.93 -3.99
C ALA A 58 2.21 -5.42 -3.80
N LEU A 59 2.59 -4.84 -2.67
CA LEU A 59 2.42 -3.42 -2.38
C LEU A 59 3.72 -2.65 -2.56
N ARG A 60 3.62 -1.40 -3.04
CA ARG A 60 4.75 -0.49 -3.22
C ARG A 60 4.38 0.93 -2.82
N ILE A 61 5.31 1.61 -2.16
CA ILE A 61 5.24 3.05 -1.93
C ILE A 61 6.10 3.71 -2.99
N LEU A 62 5.48 4.55 -3.81
CA LEU A 62 6.19 5.45 -4.70
C LEU A 62 6.56 6.67 -3.86
N ALA A 63 7.86 6.95 -3.76
CA ALA A 63 8.29 8.26 -3.28
C ALA A 63 7.67 9.31 -4.20
N ASP A 64 7.10 10.36 -3.61
CA ASP A 64 6.83 11.58 -4.38
C ASP A 64 8.21 12.05 -4.83
N ASP A 65 8.48 11.96 -6.13
CA ASP A 65 9.69 12.48 -6.73
C ASP A 65 9.60 14.02 -6.70
N ASP A 66 9.67 14.59 -5.50
CA ASP A 66 10.15 15.96 -5.33
C ASP A 66 11.68 15.88 -5.36
N SER A 67 12.19 15.61 -6.55
CA SER A 67 13.60 15.79 -6.91
C SER A 67 13.65 16.57 -8.22
N GLU A 68 12.95 17.71 -8.24
CA GLU A 68 13.42 18.84 -9.01
C GLU A 68 14.69 19.39 -8.30
N GLY A 69 15.86 18.91 -8.73
CA GLY A 69 17.14 19.60 -8.55
C GLY A 69 18.23 18.85 -7.77
N ASP A 70 19.25 18.38 -8.50
CA ASP A 70 20.55 19.07 -8.44
C ASP A 70 21.31 18.85 -9.76
N SER A 71 21.36 19.93 -10.56
CA SER A 71 22.47 20.41 -11.39
C SER A 71 23.12 19.49 -12.44
#